data_AF-G4YEN3-F1
#
_entry.id   AF-G4YEN3-F1
#
_cell.length_a   1.000
_cell.length_b   1.000
_cell.length_c   1.000
_cell.angle_alpha   90.00
_cell.angle_beta   90.00
_cell.angle_gamma   90.00
#
_symmetry.space_group_name_H-M   'P 1'
#
loop_
_entity.id
_entity.type
_entity.pdbx_description
1 polymer ?
#
loop_
_entity_poly.entity_id
_entity_poly.type
_entity_poly.pdbx_seq_one_letter_code
_entity_poly.pdbx_strand_id
1 'polypeptide(L)'
;SPLALFFYFMPVVLWQHIAACSNEYHREVLPLRAGGAYLSYKNKRRLNPKLPRKTKRDIPYEMEGMKLILPHKLCRWVGLLVARMIAPNRAKPSNHWKTTDEGAISRGRFGSVLARDRLMEISRNLQFKSN
;
A
#
# COMPACT_ATOMS: atom_id res chain seq x y z
N SER A 1 18.57 19.92 11.15
CA SER A 1 17.43 19.79 10.23
C SER A 1 16.48 18.69 10.73
N PRO A 2 15.15 18.88 10.72
CA PRO A 2 14.18 17.86 11.11
C PRO A 2 14.34 16.52 10.36
N LEU A 3 14.76 16.57 9.10
CA LEU A 3 15.01 15.36 8.30
C LEU A 3 16.25 14.59 8.80
N ALA A 4 17.29 15.29 9.26
CA ALA A 4 18.48 14.64 9.83
C ALA A 4 18.14 13.92 11.13
N LEU A 5 17.30 14.52 11.98
CA LEU A 5 16.82 13.87 13.22
C LEU A 5 15.95 12.64 12.91
N PHE A 6 15.11 12.71 11.88
CA PHE A 6 14.32 11.56 11.43
C PHE A 6 15.21 10.39 11.00
N PHE A 7 16.26 10.63 10.23
CA PHE A 7 17.20 9.58 9.80
C PHE A 7 18.20 9.15 10.88
N TYR A 8 18.36 9.94 11.94
CA TYR A 8 19.10 9.51 13.13
C TYR A 8 18.35 8.37 13.85
N PHE A 9 17.04 8.52 14.08
CA PHE A 9 16.23 7.48 14.72
C PHE A 9 15.87 6.32 13.79
N MET A 10 15.72 6.60 12.49
CA MET A 10 15.39 5.59 11.49
C MET A 10 16.44 5.62 10.37
N PRO A 11 17.58 4.94 10.58
CA PRO A 11 18.69 4.99 9.63
C PRO A 11 18.34 4.30 8.31
N VAL A 12 19.07 4.63 7.24
CA VAL A 12 18.85 4.08 5.89
C VAL A 12 18.81 2.55 5.88
N VAL A 13 19.69 1.91 6.65
CA VAL A 13 19.76 0.44 6.77
C VAL A 13 18.48 -0.17 7.32
N LEU A 14 17.78 0.52 8.23
CA LEU A 14 16.50 0.06 8.77
C LEU A 14 15.44 0.00 7.66
N TRP A 15 15.36 1.03 6.82
CA TRP A 15 14.41 1.06 5.70
C TRP A 15 14.71 0.00 4.64
N GLN A 16 16.00 -0.27 4.38
CA GLN A 16 16.42 -1.35 3.50
C GLN A 16 16.01 -2.71 4.06
N HIS A 17 16.23 -2.94 5.36
CA HIS A 17 15.85 -4.17 6.03
C HIS A 17 14.34 -4.40 6.01
N ILE A 18 13.54 -3.40 6.41
CA ILE A 18 12.07 -3.49 6.38
C ILE A 18 11.57 -3.76 4.95
N ALA A 19 12.15 -3.10 3.95
CA ALA A 19 11.79 -3.33 2.55
C ALA A 19 12.08 -4.77 2.12
N ALA A 20 13.25 -5.32 2.49
CA ALA A 20 13.62 -6.70 2.21
C ALA A 20 12.63 -7.68 2.85
N CYS A 21 12.43 -7.60 4.17
CA CYS A 21 11.52 -8.48 4.90
C CYS A 21 10.08 -8.38 4.39
N SER A 22 9.61 -7.18 4.06
CA SER A 22 8.25 -6.98 3.53
C SER A 22 8.05 -7.60 2.15
N ASN A 23 9.07 -7.53 1.29
CA ASN A 23 9.02 -8.13 -0.05
C ASN A 23 9.16 -9.67 0.01
N GLU A 24 9.97 -10.18 0.93
CA GLU A 24 10.10 -11.61 1.20
C GLU A 24 8.79 -12.19 1.72
N TYR A 25 8.24 -11.59 2.77
CA TYR A 25 6.92 -11.92 3.29
C TYR A 25 5.85 -11.93 2.20
N HIS A 26 5.85 -10.91 1.32
CA HIS A 26 4.91 -10.85 0.21
C HIS A 26 4.98 -12.07 -0.70
N ARG A 27 6.19 -12.54 -1.04
CA ARG A 27 6.41 -13.73 -1.88
C ARG A 27 5.93 -14.99 -1.19
N GLU A 28 6.23 -15.15 0.09
CA GLU A 28 5.82 -16.33 0.88
C GLU A 28 4.31 -16.47 0.99
N VAL A 29 3.60 -15.36 1.22
CA VAL A 29 2.14 -15.39 1.41
C VAL A 29 1.35 -15.32 0.10
N LEU A 30 2.01 -15.10 -1.04
CA LEU A 30 1.35 -14.97 -2.34
C LEU A 30 0.51 -16.22 -2.70
N PRO A 31 1.02 -17.47 -2.58
CA PRO A 31 0.23 -18.67 -2.88
C PRO A 31 -1.02 -18.78 -2.00
N LEU A 32 -0.88 -18.48 -0.70
CA LEU A 32 -1.99 -18.50 0.26
C LEU A 32 -3.06 -17.47 -0.09
N ARG A 33 -2.64 -16.26 -0.50
CA ARG A 33 -3.56 -15.15 -0.84
C ARG A 33 -4.20 -15.31 -2.21
N ALA A 34 -3.54 -15.98 -3.16
CA ALA A 34 -4.02 -16.12 -4.53
C ALA A 34 -5.40 -16.81 -4.61
N GLY A 35 -5.63 -17.83 -3.77
CA GLY A 35 -6.93 -18.52 -3.71
C GLY A 35 -8.07 -17.60 -3.30
N GLY A 36 -7.91 -16.85 -2.22
CA GLY A 36 -8.90 -15.87 -1.74
C GLY A 36 -9.10 -14.71 -2.72
N ALA A 37 -8.03 -14.25 -3.37
CA ALA A 37 -8.09 -13.22 -4.40
C ALA A 37 -8.87 -13.69 -5.63
N TYR A 38 -8.68 -14.93 -6.08
CA TYR A 38 -9.44 -15.52 -7.19
C TYR A 38 -10.94 -15.64 -6.86
N LEU A 39 -11.30 -16.10 -5.65
CA LEU A 39 -12.69 -16.17 -5.21
C LEU A 39 -13.35 -14.78 -5.16
N SER A 40 -12.63 -13.80 -4.61
CA SER A 40 -13.08 -12.41 -4.57
C SER A 40 -13.29 -11.83 -5.98
N TYR A 41 -12.39 -12.15 -6.92
CA TYR A 41 -12.50 -11.75 -8.32
C TYR A 41 -13.73 -12.38 -8.99
N LYS A 42 -13.95 -13.68 -8.78
CA LYS A 42 -15.13 -14.40 -9.31
C LYS A 42 -16.42 -13.75 -8.83
N ASN A 43 -16.50 -13.38 -7.55
CA ASN A 43 -17.66 -12.69 -6.99
C ASN A 43 -17.84 -11.29 -7.58
N LYS A 44 -16.77 -10.49 -7.73
CA LYS A 44 -16.84 -9.18 -8.40
C LYS A 44 -17.31 -9.30 -9.85
N ARG A 45 -16.84 -10.31 -10.59
CA ARG A 45 -17.27 -10.56 -11.97
C ARG A 45 -18.72 -11.02 -12.08
N ARG A 46 -19.24 -11.77 -11.10
CA ARG A 46 -20.68 -12.09 -11.04
C ARG A 46 -21.54 -10.82 -10.95
N LEU A 47 -21.08 -9.84 -10.18
CA LEU A 47 -21.76 -8.54 -10.03
C LEU A 47 -21.50 -7.59 -11.20
N ASN A 48 -20.39 -7.77 -11.92
CA ASN A 48 -20.01 -6.97 -13.08
C ASN A 48 -19.49 -7.85 -14.23
N PRO A 49 -20.39 -8.31 -15.13
CA PRO A 49 -20.02 -9.19 -16.24
C PRO A 49 -19.02 -8.59 -17.25
N LYS A 50 -18.84 -7.26 -17.26
CA LYS A 50 -17.88 -6.56 -18.14
C LYS A 50 -16.42 -6.83 -17.75
N LEU A 51 -16.16 -7.34 -16.54
CA LEU A 51 -14.81 -7.68 -16.12
C LEU A 51 -14.26 -8.88 -16.92
N PRO A 52 -12.97 -8.86 -17.32
CA PRO A 52 -12.38 -9.92 -18.12
C PRO A 52 -12.44 -11.26 -17.38
N ARG A 53 -12.52 -12.36 -18.12
CA ARG A 53 -12.48 -13.68 -17.49
C ARG A 53 -11.02 -13.97 -17.13
N LYS A 54 -10.75 -14.24 -15.85
CA LYS A 54 -9.43 -14.63 -15.36
C LYS A 54 -9.42 -16.09 -14.96
N THR A 55 -8.33 -16.79 -15.27
CA THR A 55 -8.04 -18.14 -14.80
C THR A 55 -7.51 -18.11 -13.37
N LYS A 56 -7.41 -19.29 -12.73
CA LYS A 56 -6.76 -19.41 -11.42
C LYS A 56 -5.27 -19.04 -11.46
N ARG A 57 -4.62 -19.07 -12.63
CA ARG A 57 -3.19 -18.76 -12.82
C ARG A 57 -2.92 -17.28 -13.04
N ASP A 58 -3.88 -16.56 -13.60
CA ASP A 58 -3.74 -15.13 -13.90
C ASP A 58 -3.60 -14.29 -12.62
N ILE A 59 -4.33 -14.67 -11.55
CA ILE A 59 -4.30 -13.93 -10.28
C ILE A 59 -2.93 -14.01 -9.59
N PRO A 60 -2.31 -15.20 -9.38
CA PRO A 60 -0.93 -15.29 -8.91
C PRO A 60 0.05 -14.52 -9.79
N TYR A 61 -0.06 -14.62 -11.13
CA TYR A 61 0.85 -13.95 -12.05
C TYR A 61 0.77 -12.41 -11.93
N GLU A 62 -0.44 -11.85 -11.84
CA GLU A 62 -0.63 -10.42 -11.59
C GLU A 62 -0.13 -9.98 -10.21
N MET A 63 -0.27 -10.84 -9.20
CA MET A 63 0.26 -10.59 -7.86
C MET A 63 1.79 -10.65 -7.83
N GLU A 64 2.40 -11.53 -8.61
CA GLU A 64 3.86 -11.64 -8.74
C GLU A 64 4.45 -10.44 -9.50
N GLY A 65 3.69 -9.90 -10.46
CA GLY A 65 4.00 -8.64 -11.14
C GLY A 65 3.85 -7.39 -10.26
N MET A 66 3.48 -7.51 -8.98
CA MET A 66 3.41 -6.37 -8.06
C MET A 66 4.80 -5.76 -7.85
N LYS A 67 4.87 -4.43 -7.92
CA LYS A 67 6.14 -3.70 -7.77
C LYS A 67 6.73 -3.96 -6.39
N LEU A 68 8.03 -4.21 -6.33
CA LEU A 68 8.77 -4.30 -5.06
C LEU A 68 8.60 -3.03 -4.22
N ILE A 69 8.49 -3.20 -2.91
CA ILE A 69 8.53 -2.10 -1.94
C ILE A 69 9.98 -1.63 -1.87
N LEU A 70 10.24 -0.43 -2.39
CA LEU A 70 11.54 0.22 -2.31
C LEU A 70 11.65 1.04 -1.00
N PRO A 71 12.84 1.22 -0.42
CA PRO A 71 13.02 1.94 0.86
C PRO A 71 12.41 3.34 0.86
N HIS A 72 12.60 4.11 -0.21
CA HIS A 72 12.02 5.47 -0.31
C HIS A 72 10.48 5.46 -0.39
N LYS A 73 9.84 4.36 -0.79
CA LYS A 73 8.38 4.21 -0.74
C LYS A 73 7.89 4.01 0.69
N LEU A 74 8.66 3.34 1.54
CA LEU A 74 8.41 3.28 2.98
C LEU A 74 8.54 4.67 3.63
N CYS A 75 9.57 5.44 3.26
CA CYS A 75 9.70 6.82 3.74
C CYS A 75 8.48 7.68 3.38
N ARG A 76 7.98 7.57 2.14
CA ARG A 76 6.75 8.27 1.72
C ARG A 76 5.52 7.77 2.49
N TRP A 77 5.40 6.46 2.70
CA TRP A 77 4.31 5.87 3.47
C TRP A 77 4.30 6.40 4.92
N VAL A 78 5.45 6.42 5.60
CA VAL A 78 5.58 7.02 6.94
C VAL A 78 5.32 8.52 6.91
N GLY A 79 5.82 9.23 5.91
CA GLY A 79 5.55 10.66 5.73
C GLY A 79 4.05 10.96 5.63
N LEU A 80 3.26 10.12 4.96
CA LEU A 80 1.80 10.25 4.92
C LEU A 80 1.13 9.96 6.26
N LEU A 81 1.66 9.03 7.07
CA LEU A 81 1.18 8.81 8.44
C LEU A 81 1.48 10.03 9.33
N VAL A 82 2.68 10.58 9.26
CA VAL A 82 3.07 11.81 9.98
C VAL A 82 2.20 12.98 9.55
N ALA A 83 1.98 13.19 8.25
CA ALA A 83 1.10 14.24 7.75
C ALA A 83 -0.34 14.08 8.28
N ARG A 84 -0.85 12.84 8.37
CA ARG A 84 -2.17 12.55 8.96
C ARG A 84 -2.21 12.81 10.47
N MET A 85 -1.12 12.57 11.19
CA MET A 85 -1.05 12.88 12.63
C MET A 85 -1.06 14.39 12.89
N ILE A 86 -0.37 15.17 12.06
CA ILE A 86 -0.31 16.64 12.18
C ILE A 86 -1.62 17.31 11.76
N ALA A 87 -2.22 16.85 10.66
CA ALA A 87 -3.49 17.36 10.15
C ALA A 87 -4.55 16.25 10.16
N PRO A 88 -5.08 15.90 11.35
CA PRO A 88 -6.04 14.81 11.47
C PRO A 88 -7.33 15.18 10.75
N ASN A 89 -7.62 14.45 9.67
CA ASN A 89 -8.95 14.47 9.09
C ASN A 89 -9.85 13.55 9.92
N ARG A 90 -10.82 14.13 10.65
CA ARG A 90 -11.81 13.40 11.46
C ARG A 90 -12.69 12.46 10.61
N ALA A 91 -12.68 12.62 9.28
CA ALA A 91 -13.34 11.72 8.35
C ALA A 91 -12.44 10.51 7.96
N LYS A 92 -12.93 9.71 6.99
CA LYS A 92 -12.28 8.47 6.57
C LYS A 92 -10.87 8.73 5.99
N PRO A 93 -9.87 7.86 6.26
CA PRO A 93 -8.52 7.98 5.70
C PRO A 93 -8.48 8.10 4.18
N SER A 94 -9.42 7.47 3.48
CA SER A 94 -9.58 7.55 2.03
C SER A 94 -9.79 8.97 1.51
N ASN A 95 -10.31 9.89 2.34
CA ASN A 95 -10.61 11.25 1.93
C ASN A 95 -9.34 12.04 1.58
N HIS A 96 -8.17 11.67 2.11
CA HIS A 96 -6.89 12.28 1.73
C HIS A 96 -6.48 12.00 0.26
N TRP A 97 -7.18 11.09 -0.44
CA TRP A 97 -6.98 10.78 -1.85
C TRP A 97 -8.09 11.32 -2.76
N LYS A 98 -9.12 11.99 -2.21
CA LYS A 98 -10.15 12.62 -3.03
C LYS A 98 -9.55 13.81 -3.78
N THR A 99 -9.81 13.89 -5.08
CA THR A 99 -9.34 14.96 -5.95
C THR A 99 -10.30 16.13 -6.04
N THR A 100 -11.47 16.03 -5.41
CA THR A 100 -12.50 17.05 -5.36
C THR A 100 -12.73 17.49 -3.93
N ASP A 101 -13.12 18.76 -3.76
CA ASP A 101 -13.66 19.24 -2.51
C ASP A 101 -15.06 18.64 -2.30
N GLU A 102 -15.36 18.20 -1.08
CA GLU A 102 -16.70 17.71 -0.71
C GLU A 102 -17.15 18.41 0.57
N GLY A 103 -18.07 19.37 0.44
CA GLY A 103 -18.51 20.19 1.57
C GLY A 103 -17.34 20.97 2.17
N ALA A 104 -17.12 20.83 3.48
CA ALA A 104 -16.00 21.46 4.19
C ALA A 104 -14.66 20.69 4.08
N ILE A 105 -14.62 19.58 3.33
CA ILE A 105 -13.41 18.75 3.18
C ILE A 105 -12.63 19.22 1.95
N SER A 106 -11.44 19.77 2.18
CA SER A 106 -10.50 20.16 1.12
C SER A 106 -9.97 18.97 0.34
N ARG A 107 -9.64 19.19 -0.93
CA ARG A 107 -8.99 18.25 -1.84
C ARG A 107 -7.76 17.62 -1.19
N GLY A 108 -7.72 16.29 -1.23
CA GLY A 108 -6.63 15.51 -0.72
C GLY A 108 -5.36 15.63 -1.57
N ARG A 109 -4.21 15.81 -0.92
CA ARG A 109 -2.89 15.87 -1.58
C ARG A 109 -2.12 14.54 -1.54
N PHE A 110 -2.63 13.50 -0.87
CA PHE A 110 -1.83 12.28 -0.68
C PHE A 110 -1.59 11.54 -2.00
N GLY A 111 -2.51 11.65 -2.96
CA GLY A 111 -2.39 11.03 -4.28
C GLY A 111 -1.14 11.47 -5.06
N SER A 112 -0.62 12.67 -4.85
CA SER A 112 0.62 13.12 -5.52
C SER A 112 1.88 12.49 -4.94
N VAL A 113 1.83 12.01 -3.69
CA VAL A 113 2.97 11.41 -2.99
C VAL A 113 3.00 9.89 -3.17
N LEU A 114 1.85 9.24 -2.95
CA LEU A 114 1.68 7.79 -3.06
C LEU A 114 0.21 7.46 -3.37
N ALA A 115 -0.04 6.61 -4.35
CA ALA A 115 -1.40 6.14 -4.65
C ALA A 115 -2.01 5.38 -3.46
N ARG A 116 -3.34 5.50 -3.28
CA ARG A 116 -4.06 4.88 -2.16
C ARG A 116 -3.85 3.36 -2.12
N ASP A 117 -4.01 2.70 -3.25
CA ASP A 117 -3.88 1.24 -3.33
C ASP A 117 -2.46 0.81 -2.99
N ARG A 118 -1.46 1.59 -3.38
CA ARG A 118 -0.06 1.34 -3.03
C ARG A 118 0.21 1.51 -1.54
N LEU A 119 -0.40 2.51 -0.90
CA LEU A 119 -0.32 2.66 0.56
C LEU A 119 -0.91 1.44 1.26
N MET A 120 -2.10 1.00 0.85
CA MET A 120 -2.77 -0.19 1.42
C MET A 120 -2.02 -1.48 1.14
N GLU A 121 -1.35 -1.59 -0.01
CA GLU A 121 -0.48 -2.72 -0.35
C GLU A 121 0.75 -2.77 0.56
N ILE A 122 1.45 -1.64 0.75
CA ILE A 122 2.58 -1.55 1.69
C ILE A 122 2.12 -1.92 3.10
N SER A 123 1.00 -1.37 3.58
CA SER A 123 0.45 -1.68 4.91
C SER A 123 0.14 -3.16 5.11
N ARG A 124 -0.29 -3.89 4.07
CA ARG A 124 -0.65 -5.32 4.14
C ARG A 124 0.55 -6.27 4.08
N ASN A 125 1.71 -5.77 3.65
CA ASN A 125 2.92 -6.57 3.49
C ASN A 125 4.05 -6.08 4.42
N LEU A 126 3.80 -5.07 5.25
CA LEU A 126 4.82 -4.50 6.12
C LEU A 126 5.31 -5.54 7.12
N GLN A 127 6.61 -5.81 7.09
CA GLN A 127 7.24 -6.79 7.95
C GLN A 127 8.63 -6.27 8.41
N PHE A 128 8.94 -6.49 9.68
CA PHE A 128 10.17 -6.01 10.33
C PHE A 128 11.21 -7.10 10.57
N LYS A 129 10.86 -8.37 10.30
CA LYS A 129 11.74 -9.54 10.46
C LYS A 129 11.48 -10.54 9.34
N SER A 130 12.49 -11.33 8.98
CA SER A 130 12.24 -12.54 8.20
C SER A 130 11.29 -13.46 8.96
N ASN A 131 10.46 -14.20 8.24
CA ASN A 131 9.78 -15.36 8.79
C ASN A 131 10.75 -16.54 8.94
#